data_AF-A0A6N7FS10-F1
#
_entry.id   AF-A0A6N7FS10-F1
#
_cell.length_a   1.000
_cell.length_b   1.000
_cell.length_c   1.000
_cell.angle_alpha   90.00
_cell.angle_beta   90.00
_cell.angle_gamma   90.00
#
_symmetry.space_group_name_H-M   'P 1'
#
loop_
_entity.id
_entity.type
_entity.pdbx_description
1 polymer ?
#
loop_
_entity_poly.entity_id
_entity_poly.type
_entity_poly.pdbx_seq_one_letter_code
_entity_poly.pdbx_strand_id
1 'polypeptide(L)'
;MGAHSRRRRNRARRAVAYPLAIVGLGGVLVTVGPGAMGRADILRTVADAVGAPAATRAFPAGAAEPGTIGGATAPGEVASSAGSAPAPTAAATGSTAATTTNPASANRASASPASAAPGGGPVAGPRTEGLLTFRGNATRTFHGTGPLPASSPAQRWRFPGEGGLCSTSVDQSGPSVWCGTGWTGQPAVFERAGRTWVVFGAYDGAVHFLDAATGERLLPDFPTGDLVKGSVSVDPDGYPLVYVGSRDSYLRVLAIDGPEPRELWSLSAYDVSPTMWNDDWDGAPLVTEGLLVEGGENGQLHVVELNRSYGPDGRVQVEPRLVFNAPGWDDELLEALGDSNVSIEGSVALHEGVAYFANSGGLVQGWDLAPLHSGGAPERVFRWWAGDDVDATVVVDEDGMLYVGVEYESLNARSEEVGQIL
;
A
#
# COMPACT_ATOMS: atom_id res chain seq x y z
N MET A 1 -31.84 -62.49 51.23
CA MET A 1 -30.66 -62.04 52.01
C MET A 1 -29.60 -61.68 50.98
N GLY A 2 -29.39 -60.42 50.61
CA GLY A 2 -28.78 -59.33 51.39
C GLY A 2 -27.57 -58.87 50.54
N ALA A 3 -27.70 -57.76 49.79
CA ALA A 3 -27.05 -56.46 50.07
C ALA A 3 -25.57 -56.43 49.61
N HIS A 4 -24.99 -55.39 49.00
CA HIS A 4 -25.33 -53.99 48.73
C HIS A 4 -24.28 -53.45 47.72
N SER A 5 -24.69 -52.69 46.69
CA SER A 5 -24.46 -51.22 46.52
C SER A 5 -23.02 -50.83 46.12
N ARG A 6 -22.72 -49.90 45.19
CA ARG A 6 -23.41 -48.67 44.76
C ARG A 6 -22.80 -48.14 43.44
N ARG A 7 -23.66 -47.76 42.49
CA ARG A 7 -23.39 -46.70 41.50
C ARG A 7 -23.59 -45.33 42.18
N ARG A 8 -22.92 -44.27 41.72
CA ARG A 8 -23.49 -42.91 41.72
C ARG A 8 -22.97 -42.06 40.56
N ARG A 9 -23.94 -41.49 39.83
CA ARG A 9 -23.85 -40.28 38.99
C ARG A 9 -23.61 -39.07 39.90
N ASN A 10 -23.07 -37.98 39.36
CA ASN A 10 -23.65 -36.66 39.57
C ASN A 10 -23.24 -35.62 38.50
N ARG A 11 -24.21 -34.74 38.23
CA ARG A 11 -24.24 -33.63 37.28
C ARG A 11 -23.60 -32.36 37.83
N ALA A 12 -23.15 -31.53 36.88
CA ALA A 12 -23.21 -30.05 36.80
C ALA A 12 -22.35 -29.21 37.76
N ARG A 13 -21.54 -28.31 37.19
CA ARG A 13 -21.86 -26.88 37.01
C ARG A 13 -20.78 -26.18 36.14
N ARG A 14 -21.22 -25.33 35.22
CA ARG A 14 -20.37 -24.36 34.49
C ARG A 14 -19.90 -23.29 35.48
N ALA A 15 -18.63 -22.92 35.39
CA ALA A 15 -18.10 -21.65 35.86
C ALA A 15 -17.21 -21.08 34.76
N VAL A 16 -17.56 -19.89 34.30
CA VAL A 16 -16.77 -19.04 33.41
C VAL A 16 -15.63 -18.45 34.26
N ALA A 17 -14.40 -18.50 33.76
CA ALA A 17 -13.24 -17.88 34.41
C ALA A 17 -12.48 -17.04 33.37
N TYR A 18 -12.37 -15.74 33.64
CA TYR A 18 -11.42 -14.82 33.01
C TYR A 18 -10.00 -15.14 33.49
N PRO A 19 -8.96 -15.12 32.64
CA PRO A 19 -7.60 -15.15 33.14
C PRO A 19 -7.14 -13.72 33.47
N LEU A 20 -7.01 -13.47 34.77
CA LEU A 20 -6.13 -12.46 35.33
C LEU A 20 -4.70 -13.04 35.32
N ALA A 21 -3.74 -12.27 34.81
CA ALA A 21 -2.32 -12.61 34.88
C ALA A 21 -1.78 -12.40 36.31
N ILE A 22 -1.14 -13.42 36.89
CA ILE A 22 -0.16 -13.27 37.96
C ILE A 22 1.02 -14.22 37.72
N VAL A 23 2.20 -13.62 37.77
CA VAL A 23 3.56 -14.15 37.63
C VAL A 23 3.87 -15.20 38.72
N GLY A 24 4.56 -16.28 38.34
CA GLY A 24 5.14 -17.25 39.26
C GLY A 24 6.35 -17.96 38.67
N LEU A 25 7.53 -17.65 39.21
CA LEU A 25 8.81 -18.31 38.96
C LEU A 25 8.76 -19.82 39.26
N GLY A 26 9.37 -20.63 38.39
CA GLY A 26 9.66 -22.04 38.65
C GLY A 26 10.54 -22.64 37.55
N GLY A 27 11.80 -22.91 37.87
CA GLY A 27 12.83 -23.31 36.91
C GLY A 27 12.75 -24.76 36.43
N VAL A 28 13.47 -25.04 35.34
CA VAL A 28 13.84 -26.39 34.92
C VAL A 28 15.34 -26.45 34.65
N LEU A 29 15.91 -27.52 35.20
CA LEU A 29 17.28 -27.95 35.29
C LEU A 29 17.83 -28.40 33.91
N VAL A 30 19.02 -27.93 33.53
CA VAL A 30 19.83 -28.58 32.48
C VAL A 30 21.22 -28.86 33.06
N THR A 31 21.57 -30.14 33.16
CA THR A 31 22.91 -30.63 33.50
C THR A 31 23.80 -30.59 32.26
N VAL A 32 25.00 -30.02 32.41
CA VAL A 32 26.04 -29.87 31.40
C VAL A 32 27.20 -30.83 31.71
N GLY A 33 27.76 -31.48 30.68
CA GLY A 33 29.08 -32.12 30.70
C GLY A 33 30.14 -31.24 29.98
N PRO A 34 31.44 -31.38 30.28
CA PRO A 34 32.25 -30.23 30.73
C PRO A 34 33.26 -29.71 29.70
N GLY A 35 33.60 -28.41 29.80
CA GLY A 35 34.78 -27.85 29.13
C GLY A 35 34.97 -26.32 29.20
N ALA A 36 35.52 -25.83 30.31
CA ALA A 36 36.39 -24.65 30.50
C ALA A 36 35.90 -23.19 30.25
N MET A 37 35.75 -22.46 31.38
CA MET A 37 36.15 -21.06 31.73
C MET A 37 36.30 -19.98 30.63
N GLY A 38 35.84 -18.73 30.76
CA GLY A 38 35.20 -17.97 31.84
C GLY A 38 35.38 -16.46 31.55
N ARG A 39 34.28 -15.68 31.48
CA ARG A 39 34.30 -14.21 31.34
C ARG A 39 33.78 -13.57 32.62
N ALA A 40 34.66 -12.93 33.37
CA ALA A 40 34.32 -11.77 34.17
C ALA A 40 34.70 -10.55 33.32
N ASP A 41 33.72 -9.79 32.86
CA ASP A 41 33.79 -8.34 32.64
C ASP A 41 32.50 -7.81 31.99
N ILE A 42 32.12 -6.60 32.43
CA ILE A 42 31.09 -5.69 31.89
C ILE A 42 29.70 -5.75 32.56
N LEU A 43 29.61 -5.08 33.73
CA LEU A 43 28.45 -4.37 34.23
C LEU A 43 28.91 -2.97 34.72
N ARG A 44 28.64 -1.92 33.91
CA ARG A 44 28.70 -0.44 34.13
C ARG A 44 29.05 0.18 32.76
N THR A 45 28.29 1.07 32.13
CA THR A 45 27.74 2.35 32.59
C THR A 45 26.84 2.90 31.47
N VAL A 46 25.55 3.17 31.71
CA VAL A 46 24.80 4.26 31.01
C VAL A 46 23.72 4.77 31.98
N ALA A 47 24.14 5.56 32.94
CA ALA A 47 23.31 6.52 33.65
C ALA A 47 24.17 7.77 33.71
N ASP A 48 23.85 8.75 32.85
CA ASP A 48 24.25 10.18 32.88
C ASP A 48 24.42 10.72 31.46
N ALA A 49 23.29 11.01 30.79
CA ALA A 49 23.17 12.10 29.81
C ALA A 49 21.72 12.11 29.32
N VAL A 50 20.84 12.85 30.01
CA VAL A 50 19.99 13.93 29.48
C VAL A 50 19.20 14.45 30.68
N GLY A 51 19.64 15.58 31.23
CA GLY A 51 18.92 16.33 32.24
C GLY A 51 18.31 17.59 31.63
N ALA A 52 17.10 17.91 32.10
CA ALA A 52 16.34 19.18 32.04
C ALA A 52 15.11 19.21 31.10
N PRO A 53 14.03 19.92 31.52
CA PRO A 53 12.68 19.38 31.46
C PRO A 53 11.73 20.14 30.52
N ALA A 54 10.69 19.47 30.02
CA ALA A 54 9.58 20.12 29.33
C ALA A 54 8.32 20.11 30.22
N ALA A 55 7.78 21.31 30.42
CA ALA A 55 6.59 21.60 31.20
C ALA A 55 5.33 21.05 30.51
N THR A 56 4.55 20.26 31.25
CA THR A 56 3.24 19.75 30.85
C THR A 56 2.22 20.89 30.86
N ARG A 57 1.72 21.29 29.69
CA ARG A 57 0.43 22.00 29.57
C ARG A 57 -0.62 20.98 29.14
N ALA A 58 -1.52 20.68 30.06
CA ALA A 58 -2.71 19.87 29.82
C ALA A 58 -3.78 20.70 29.10
N PHE A 59 -4.43 20.10 28.10
CA PHE A 59 -5.76 20.49 27.64
C PHE A 59 -6.66 19.24 27.59
N PRO A 60 -7.98 19.38 27.83
CA PRO A 60 -8.80 18.30 28.33
C PRO A 60 -9.44 17.46 27.21
N ALA A 61 -9.59 16.16 27.49
CA ALA A 61 -10.42 15.25 26.73
C ALA A 61 -11.91 15.59 26.91
N GLY A 62 -12.60 15.86 25.80
CA GLY A 62 -14.05 15.92 25.74
C GLY A 62 -14.63 14.53 25.55
N ALA A 63 -15.36 14.05 26.54
CA ALA A 63 -16.13 12.81 26.48
C ALA A 63 -17.41 13.00 25.66
N ALA A 64 -17.70 12.06 24.76
CA ALA A 64 -19.03 11.86 24.19
C ALA A 64 -19.52 10.47 24.61
N GLU A 65 -20.64 10.43 25.33
CA GLU A 65 -21.29 9.20 25.77
C GLU A 65 -22.03 8.48 24.63
N PRO A 66 -22.16 7.14 24.68
CA PRO A 66 -22.91 6.37 23.69
C PRO A 66 -24.43 6.43 23.92
N GLY A 67 -25.15 6.85 22.87
CA GLY A 67 -26.60 6.82 22.79
C GLY A 67 -27.17 5.39 22.69
N THR A 68 -28.24 5.18 23.43
CA THR A 68 -28.99 3.93 23.60
C THR A 68 -29.83 3.62 22.35
N ILE A 69 -29.75 2.40 21.80
CA ILE A 69 -30.72 1.91 20.80
C ILE A 69 -31.63 0.87 21.44
N GLY A 70 -32.92 1.19 21.41
CA GLY A 70 -34.03 0.41 21.95
C GLY A 70 -34.28 -0.90 21.21
N GLY A 71 -34.85 -1.86 21.97
CA GLY A 71 -35.12 -3.22 21.54
C GLY A 71 -36.12 -3.36 20.39
N ALA A 72 -35.92 -4.42 19.63
CA ALA A 72 -36.90 -4.97 18.70
C ALA A 72 -37.14 -6.45 19.04
N THR A 73 -38.42 -6.77 19.08
CA THR A 73 -39.09 -8.04 19.36
C THR A 73 -38.83 -9.13 18.31
N ALA A 74 -38.84 -10.39 18.77
CA ALA A 74 -38.90 -11.59 17.93
C ALA A 74 -40.17 -11.64 17.05
N PRO A 75 -40.10 -12.34 15.91
CA PRO A 75 -40.82 -13.62 15.77
C PRO A 75 -39.92 -14.67 15.09
N GLY A 76 -40.01 -15.98 15.36
CA GLY A 76 -41.16 -16.86 15.17
C GLY A 76 -40.71 -17.99 14.23
N GLU A 77 -40.60 -19.21 14.77
CA GLU A 77 -40.23 -20.43 14.04
C GLU A 77 -41.16 -20.70 12.86
N VAL A 78 -40.59 -21.00 11.69
CA VAL A 78 -41.27 -21.79 10.64
C VAL A 78 -40.28 -22.81 10.10
N ALA A 79 -40.55 -24.08 10.40
CA ALA A 79 -39.93 -25.23 9.76
C ALA A 79 -40.50 -25.43 8.35
N SER A 80 -39.67 -25.84 7.39
CA SER A 80 -40.08 -26.81 6.36
C SER A 80 -38.92 -27.34 5.50
N SER A 81 -38.78 -28.67 5.60
CA SER A 81 -38.47 -29.66 4.57
C SER A 81 -37.24 -29.50 3.67
N ALA A 82 -36.31 -30.43 3.91
CA ALA A 82 -35.33 -30.95 2.98
C ALA A 82 -35.97 -31.46 1.66
N GLY A 83 -35.35 -31.07 0.54
CA GLY A 83 -35.54 -31.66 -0.78
C GLY A 83 -34.19 -31.94 -1.41
N SER A 84 -33.75 -33.19 -1.34
CA SER A 84 -32.55 -33.69 -2.02
C SER A 84 -32.80 -33.75 -3.54
N ALA A 85 -31.85 -33.24 -4.32
CA ALA A 85 -31.71 -33.59 -5.73
C ALA A 85 -30.22 -33.83 -6.04
N PRO A 86 -29.89 -34.75 -6.97
CA PRO A 86 -28.63 -35.49 -6.95
C PRO A 86 -27.52 -34.84 -7.78
N ALA A 87 -26.28 -35.18 -7.42
CA ALA A 87 -25.07 -34.97 -8.20
C ALA A 87 -25.08 -35.77 -9.52
N PRO A 88 -24.32 -35.30 -10.53
CA PRO A 88 -23.63 -36.19 -11.43
C PRO A 88 -22.10 -36.01 -11.31
N THR A 89 -21.40 -37.10 -11.01
CA THR A 89 -19.94 -37.18 -11.03
C THR A 89 -19.47 -37.89 -12.31
N ALA A 90 -18.37 -37.37 -12.83
CA ALA A 90 -17.32 -38.02 -13.63
C ALA A 90 -17.62 -38.39 -15.11
N ALA A 91 -17.04 -37.58 -15.99
CA ALA A 91 -16.42 -38.07 -17.21
C ALA A 91 -14.96 -37.60 -17.24
N ALA A 92 -14.05 -38.56 -17.15
CA ALA A 92 -12.62 -38.38 -17.33
C ALA A 92 -12.32 -38.10 -18.81
N THR A 93 -11.48 -37.10 -19.10
CA THR A 93 -10.77 -37.01 -20.38
C THR A 93 -9.39 -36.38 -20.20
N GLY A 94 -8.38 -37.21 -20.50
CA GLY A 94 -7.09 -36.89 -21.12
C GLY A 94 -6.38 -35.58 -20.77
N SER A 95 -5.42 -35.67 -19.85
CA SER A 95 -4.25 -34.79 -19.86
C SER A 95 -3.47 -35.02 -21.16
N THR A 96 -3.46 -34.01 -22.04
CA THR A 96 -2.52 -33.94 -23.17
C THR A 96 -1.60 -32.78 -22.89
N ALA A 97 -0.36 -33.08 -22.54
CA ALA A 97 0.70 -32.09 -22.41
C ALA A 97 0.93 -31.43 -23.77
N ALA A 98 0.57 -30.15 -23.89
CA ALA A 98 0.95 -29.34 -25.03
C ALA A 98 2.33 -28.73 -24.76
N THR A 99 3.36 -29.35 -25.34
CA THR A 99 4.69 -28.75 -25.47
C THR A 99 4.61 -27.68 -26.57
N THR A 100 4.51 -26.41 -26.20
CA THR A 100 4.70 -25.29 -27.14
C THR A 100 6.14 -24.81 -27.07
N THR A 101 6.92 -25.23 -28.06
CA THR A 101 8.25 -24.75 -28.38
C THR A 101 8.20 -23.27 -28.75
N ASN A 102 9.03 -22.49 -28.06
CA ASN A 102 9.32 -21.08 -28.30
C ASN A 102 10.05 -20.90 -29.65
N PRO A 103 9.61 -20.02 -30.57
CA PRO A 103 10.49 -19.44 -31.56
C PRO A 103 10.87 -18.02 -31.14
N ALA A 104 12.17 -17.82 -30.90
CA ALA A 104 12.77 -16.51 -30.77
C ALA A 104 12.55 -15.68 -32.04
N SER A 105 11.99 -14.47 -31.89
CA SER A 105 12.18 -13.33 -32.81
C SER A 105 11.75 -12.07 -32.05
N ALA A 106 12.67 -11.22 -31.60
CA ALA A 106 13.28 -10.14 -32.40
C ALA A 106 12.31 -8.97 -32.69
N ASN A 107 11.94 -8.23 -31.66
CA ASN A 107 12.01 -6.76 -31.58
C ASN A 107 11.42 -6.33 -30.24
N ARG A 108 12.25 -6.35 -29.19
CA ARG A 108 11.87 -5.85 -27.87
C ARG A 108 11.78 -4.33 -27.97
N ALA A 109 10.56 -3.81 -28.16
CA ALA A 109 10.29 -2.39 -28.02
C ALA A 109 10.71 -1.98 -26.61
N SER A 110 11.67 -1.08 -26.52
CA SER A 110 12.04 -0.46 -25.26
C SER A 110 10.79 0.23 -24.71
N ALA A 111 10.32 -0.17 -23.54
CA ALA A 111 9.40 0.64 -22.76
C ALA A 111 10.05 2.02 -22.58
N SER A 112 9.59 3.02 -23.33
CA SER A 112 10.09 4.38 -23.19
C SER A 112 9.61 4.95 -21.85
N PRO A 113 10.44 5.68 -21.09
CA PRO A 113 9.95 6.48 -19.99
C PRO A 113 8.88 7.44 -20.53
N ALA A 114 7.75 7.51 -19.81
CA ALA A 114 6.54 8.27 -20.11
C ALA A 114 6.48 8.96 -21.50
N SER A 115 6.08 8.22 -22.53
CA SER A 115 5.17 8.81 -23.52
C SER A 115 3.76 8.36 -23.15
N ALA A 116 3.04 9.17 -22.37
CA ALA A 116 1.61 8.98 -22.19
C ALA A 116 0.94 8.81 -23.57
N ALA A 117 0.10 7.78 -23.70
CA ALA A 117 -0.79 7.60 -24.85
C ALA A 117 -1.66 8.86 -25.03
N PRO A 118 -2.17 9.15 -26.24
CA PRO A 118 -2.79 10.43 -26.55
C PRO A 118 -4.27 10.42 -26.14
N GLY A 119 -4.61 11.04 -25.01
CA GLY A 119 -6.00 11.13 -24.55
C GLY A 119 -6.28 12.28 -23.58
N GLY A 120 -5.55 13.38 -23.66
CA GLY A 120 -5.88 14.62 -22.94
C GLY A 120 -5.77 15.80 -23.91
N GLY A 121 -6.69 16.76 -23.82
CA GLY A 121 -6.64 18.01 -24.61
C GLY A 121 -5.27 18.69 -24.57
N PRO A 122 -4.94 19.54 -25.56
CA PRO A 122 -3.57 19.99 -25.80
C PRO A 122 -3.02 20.75 -24.60
N VAL A 123 -2.14 20.12 -23.83
CA VAL A 123 -1.24 20.87 -22.95
C VAL A 123 -0.18 21.49 -23.84
N ALA A 124 -0.23 22.81 -23.99
CA ALA A 124 0.73 23.59 -24.74
C ALA A 124 2.04 23.67 -23.95
N GLY A 125 2.83 22.59 -23.96
CA GLY A 125 4.12 22.53 -23.26
C GLY A 125 4.90 21.25 -23.59
N PRO A 126 6.23 21.25 -23.41
CA PRO A 126 7.02 20.02 -23.46
C PRO A 126 6.63 19.11 -22.29
N ARG A 127 6.52 17.80 -22.55
CA ARG A 127 6.35 16.78 -21.51
C ARG A 127 7.53 16.76 -20.56
N THR A 128 7.30 16.35 -19.31
CA THR A 128 8.37 16.16 -18.33
C THR A 128 9.21 14.95 -18.72
N GLU A 129 10.52 15.14 -18.85
CA GLU A 129 11.45 14.05 -19.16
C GLU A 129 12.01 13.46 -17.85
N GLY A 130 11.89 12.15 -17.66
CA GLY A 130 12.46 11.47 -16.49
C GLY A 130 11.77 10.17 -16.08
N LEU A 131 12.21 9.65 -14.94
CA LEU A 131 11.53 8.62 -14.15
C LEU A 131 10.51 9.31 -13.24
N LEU A 132 9.27 9.41 -13.71
CA LEU A 132 8.26 10.29 -13.08
C LEU A 132 7.39 9.60 -12.03
N THR A 133 7.37 8.29 -11.97
CA THR A 133 6.56 7.48 -11.05
C THR A 133 7.26 6.14 -10.83
N PHE A 134 6.81 5.34 -9.86
CA PHE A 134 7.32 4.00 -9.65
C PHE A 134 7.28 3.18 -10.94
N ARG A 135 8.43 2.61 -11.32
CA ARG A 135 8.64 1.85 -12.56
C ARG A 135 8.26 2.64 -13.82
N GLY A 136 8.33 3.97 -13.78
CA GLY A 136 8.47 4.90 -14.91
C GLY A 136 7.38 4.95 -15.99
N ASN A 137 6.40 4.04 -15.97
CA ASN A 137 5.32 3.98 -16.94
C ASN A 137 4.03 3.47 -16.29
N ALA A 138 2.92 3.62 -17.01
CA ALA A 138 1.59 3.28 -16.52
C ALA A 138 1.42 1.78 -16.22
N THR A 139 2.13 0.92 -16.95
CA THR A 139 2.08 -0.54 -16.79
C THR A 139 3.04 -1.08 -15.72
N ARG A 140 3.83 -0.20 -15.09
CA ARG A 140 4.83 -0.50 -14.06
C ARG A 140 5.95 -1.46 -14.52
N THR A 141 6.31 -1.41 -15.81
CA THR A 141 7.29 -2.30 -16.47
C THR A 141 8.56 -1.61 -16.97
N PHE A 142 8.84 -0.35 -16.61
CA PHE A 142 10.13 0.26 -16.96
C PHE A 142 11.23 -0.16 -15.99
N HIS A 143 12.34 -0.66 -16.56
CA HIS A 143 13.52 -1.14 -15.82
C HIS A 143 14.79 -0.31 -16.10
N GLY A 144 14.65 0.86 -16.73
CA GLY A 144 15.77 1.68 -17.20
C GLY A 144 16.06 1.49 -18.69
N THR A 145 16.85 2.41 -19.25
CA THR A 145 17.25 2.40 -20.67
C THR A 145 18.48 1.52 -20.95
N GLY A 146 19.25 1.20 -19.91
CA GLY A 146 20.47 0.41 -20.02
C GLY A 146 21.58 1.08 -20.87
N PRO A 147 22.69 0.35 -21.11
CA PRO A 147 23.03 -0.94 -20.51
C PRO A 147 23.27 -0.80 -19.00
N LEU A 148 23.23 -1.92 -18.27
CA LEU A 148 23.68 -1.91 -16.88
C LEU A 148 25.16 -1.44 -16.82
N PRO A 149 25.53 -0.61 -15.83
CA PRO A 149 26.90 -0.15 -15.69
C PRO A 149 27.89 -1.32 -15.61
N ALA A 150 28.95 -1.29 -16.44
CA ALA A 150 30.00 -2.31 -16.44
C ALA A 150 30.95 -2.20 -15.23
N SER A 151 30.95 -1.04 -14.57
CA SER A 151 31.71 -0.76 -13.36
C SER A 151 30.80 -0.75 -12.14
N SER A 152 31.32 -1.16 -10.98
CA SER A 152 30.60 -1.01 -9.71
C SER A 152 30.18 0.44 -9.47
N PRO A 153 28.94 0.70 -9.03
CA PRO A 153 28.51 2.04 -8.69
C PRO A 153 29.35 2.59 -7.53
N ALA A 154 29.62 3.89 -7.56
CA ALA A 154 30.28 4.61 -6.48
C ALA A 154 29.32 5.66 -5.90
N GLN A 155 29.33 5.83 -4.57
CA GLN A 155 28.54 6.87 -3.91
C GLN A 155 29.09 8.25 -4.30
N ARG A 156 28.30 9.06 -5.01
CA ARG A 156 28.67 10.45 -5.34
C ARG A 156 28.39 11.40 -4.19
N TRP A 157 27.24 11.22 -3.54
CA TRP A 157 26.78 11.96 -2.39
C TRP A 157 25.84 11.08 -1.57
N ARG A 158 25.52 11.52 -0.34
CA ARG A 158 24.54 10.90 0.54
C ARG A 158 23.66 12.00 1.11
N PHE A 159 22.35 11.75 1.13
CA PHE A 159 21.39 12.60 1.80
C PHE A 159 20.62 11.80 2.86
N PRO A 160 20.41 12.38 4.05
CA PRO A 160 21.17 13.50 4.60
C PRO A 160 22.64 13.09 4.76
N GLY A 161 23.54 14.08 4.83
CA GLY A 161 24.98 13.79 5.03
C GLY A 161 25.23 13.00 6.32
N GLU A 162 24.40 13.21 7.34
CA GLU A 162 24.36 12.48 8.60
C GLU A 162 22.90 12.20 9.00
N GLY A 163 22.67 11.12 9.76
CA GLY A 163 21.33 10.67 10.15
C GLY A 163 20.75 9.61 9.22
N GLY A 164 19.48 9.28 9.47
CA GLY A 164 18.81 8.13 8.87
C GLY A 164 17.43 8.41 8.28
N LEU A 165 16.99 9.68 8.18
CA LEU A 165 15.62 10.04 7.80
C LEU A 165 14.59 9.32 8.69
N CYS A 166 14.62 9.67 9.99
CA CYS A 166 13.85 8.94 11.00
C CYS A 166 12.79 9.80 11.69
N SER A 167 11.64 9.19 11.96
CA SER A 167 10.63 9.71 12.87
C SER A 167 9.93 8.56 13.62
N THR A 168 9.17 8.91 14.65
CA THR A 168 8.34 7.96 15.37
C THR A 168 6.97 7.93 14.73
N SER A 169 6.46 6.73 14.43
CA SER A 169 5.08 6.53 13.99
C SER A 169 4.42 5.42 14.81
N VAL A 170 3.10 5.34 14.76
CA VAL A 170 2.29 4.38 15.51
C VAL A 170 1.61 3.44 14.54
N ASP A 171 1.76 2.13 14.80
CA ASP A 171 1.04 1.08 14.11
C ASP A 171 0.29 0.20 15.14
N GLN A 172 -0.20 -0.95 14.69
CA GLN A 172 -0.92 -1.93 15.51
C GLN A 172 -0.08 -2.49 16.69
N SER A 173 1.25 -2.46 16.56
CA SER A 173 2.24 -2.85 17.58
C SER A 173 2.65 -1.69 18.50
N GLY A 174 2.15 -0.48 18.25
CA GLY A 174 2.41 0.71 19.04
C GLY A 174 3.47 1.64 18.42
N PRO A 175 3.99 2.61 19.19
CA PRO A 175 4.97 3.56 18.68
C PRO A 175 6.33 2.91 18.41
N SER A 176 6.86 3.13 17.22
CA SER A 176 8.17 2.65 16.79
C SER A 176 8.91 3.71 15.95
N VAL A 177 10.24 3.65 15.92
CA VAL A 177 11.06 4.57 15.11
C VAL A 177 11.36 3.91 13.77
N TRP A 178 10.99 4.59 12.69
CA TRP A 178 11.21 4.17 11.32
C TRP A 178 12.27 5.07 10.71
N CYS A 179 13.20 4.51 9.92
CA CYS A 179 14.30 5.25 9.31
C CYS A 179 14.47 4.87 7.84
N GLY A 180 14.71 5.85 6.98
CA GLY A 180 15.04 5.65 5.58
C GLY A 180 13.87 6.02 4.67
N THR A 181 13.76 5.32 3.55
CA THR A 181 12.68 5.47 2.58
C THR A 181 11.80 4.22 2.63
N GLY A 182 10.49 4.40 2.50
CA GLY A 182 9.56 3.27 2.51
C GLY A 182 9.47 2.50 1.21
N TRP A 183 8.55 1.54 1.16
CA TRP A 183 8.25 0.80 -0.06
C TRP A 183 7.53 1.73 -1.04
N THR A 184 7.95 1.88 -2.30
CA THR A 184 9.01 1.14 -3.02
C THR A 184 10.40 1.80 -3.00
N GLY A 185 10.54 2.97 -2.37
CA GLY A 185 11.81 3.65 -2.12
C GLY A 185 12.46 4.24 -3.37
N GLN A 186 11.77 4.19 -4.51
CA GLN A 186 12.23 4.77 -5.76
C GLN A 186 11.97 6.29 -5.76
N PRO A 187 12.99 7.14 -5.96
CA PRO A 187 12.76 8.56 -6.16
C PRO A 187 12.23 8.83 -7.56
N ALA A 188 11.48 9.93 -7.72
CA ALA A 188 11.28 10.53 -9.03
C ALA A 188 12.56 11.29 -9.43
N VAL A 189 13.00 11.10 -10.68
CA VAL A 189 14.20 11.72 -11.23
C VAL A 189 13.88 12.34 -12.58
N PHE A 190 13.94 13.67 -12.70
CA PHE A 190 13.41 14.38 -13.88
C PHE A 190 14.13 15.70 -14.15
N GLU A 191 14.07 16.15 -15.40
CA GLU A 191 14.65 17.42 -15.82
C GLU A 191 13.69 18.58 -15.60
N ARG A 192 14.16 19.63 -14.92
CA ARG A 192 13.41 20.88 -14.75
C ARG A 192 14.35 22.07 -14.59
N ALA A 193 14.09 23.12 -15.38
CA ALA A 193 14.84 24.37 -15.36
C ALA A 193 16.37 24.19 -15.51
N GLY A 194 16.77 23.23 -16.36
CA GLY A 194 18.18 22.94 -16.66
C GLY A 194 18.93 22.18 -15.56
N ARG A 195 18.21 21.57 -14.60
CA ARG A 195 18.77 20.71 -13.55
C ARG A 195 18.02 19.38 -13.53
N THR A 196 18.72 18.32 -13.18
CA THR A 196 18.11 17.03 -12.84
C THR A 196 17.68 17.06 -11.37
N TRP A 197 16.38 16.94 -11.14
CA TRP A 197 15.77 16.87 -9.81
C TRP A 197 15.70 15.42 -9.34
N VAL A 198 15.89 15.21 -8.03
CA VAL A 198 15.59 13.96 -7.32
C VAL A 198 14.57 14.31 -6.24
N VAL A 199 13.38 13.73 -6.32
CA VAL A 199 12.29 13.96 -5.36
C VAL A 199 11.83 12.65 -4.77
N PHE A 200 11.73 12.59 -3.44
CA PHE A 200 11.31 11.39 -2.73
C PHE A 200 10.73 11.75 -1.36
N GLY A 201 9.82 10.91 -0.88
CA GLY A 201 9.40 10.92 0.52
C GLY A 201 10.22 9.96 1.37
N ALA A 202 10.21 10.20 2.67
CA ALA A 202 10.94 9.38 3.63
C ALA A 202 10.22 9.25 4.98
N TYR A 203 10.78 8.39 5.83
CA TYR A 203 10.30 8.08 7.17
C TYR A 203 10.61 9.15 8.21
N ASP A 204 11.23 10.27 7.86
CA ASP A 204 11.27 11.45 8.71
C ASP A 204 10.00 12.31 8.60
N GLY A 205 9.01 11.88 7.82
CA GLY A 205 7.74 12.60 7.64
C GLY A 205 7.91 13.82 6.74
N ALA A 206 8.71 13.70 5.68
CA ALA A 206 8.93 14.78 4.74
C ALA A 206 9.11 14.30 3.29
N VAL A 207 8.86 15.22 2.35
CA VAL A 207 9.24 15.12 0.94
C VAL A 207 10.45 16.01 0.69
N HIS A 208 11.49 15.46 0.06
CA HIS A 208 12.75 16.12 -0.21
C HIS A 208 12.91 16.44 -1.69
N PHE A 209 13.56 17.56 -1.99
CA PHE A 209 13.79 18.05 -3.36
C PHE A 209 15.28 18.33 -3.56
N LEU A 210 16.01 17.47 -4.25
CA LEU A 210 17.46 17.52 -4.34
C LEU A 210 17.96 17.67 -5.78
N ASP A 211 19.14 18.26 -5.92
CA ASP A 211 19.90 18.28 -7.17
C ASP A 211 20.61 16.93 -7.35
N ALA A 212 20.38 16.25 -8.47
CA ALA A 212 20.96 14.91 -8.69
C ALA A 212 22.48 14.92 -8.79
N ALA A 213 23.10 16.02 -9.19
CA ALA A 213 24.54 16.13 -9.34
C ALA A 213 25.24 16.33 -8.00
N THR A 214 24.66 17.13 -7.10
CA THR A 214 25.31 17.54 -5.84
C THR A 214 24.71 16.90 -4.57
N GLY A 215 23.45 16.46 -4.61
CA GLY A 215 22.71 16.02 -3.42
C GLY A 215 22.25 17.18 -2.53
N GLU A 216 22.45 18.43 -2.96
CA GLU A 216 21.99 19.61 -2.24
C GLU A 216 20.50 19.87 -2.47
N ARG A 217 19.84 20.49 -1.50
CA ARG A 217 18.43 20.86 -1.60
C ARG A 217 18.20 21.90 -2.69
N LEU A 218 17.22 21.65 -3.54
CA LEU A 218 16.67 22.58 -4.54
C LEU A 218 15.57 23.45 -3.94
N LEU A 219 14.77 22.87 -3.05
CA LEU A 219 13.72 23.52 -2.27
C LEU A 219 13.82 23.08 -0.81
N PRO A 220 13.24 23.84 0.14
CA PRO A 220 12.97 23.33 1.48
C PRO A 220 12.16 22.03 1.42
N ASP A 221 12.38 21.16 2.40
CA ASP A 221 11.61 19.92 2.56
C ASP A 221 10.14 20.27 2.86
N PHE A 222 9.21 19.49 2.31
CA PHE A 222 7.79 19.62 2.63
C PHE A 222 7.42 18.64 3.75
N PRO A 223 7.05 19.10 4.96
CA PRO A 223 6.67 18.20 6.05
C PRO A 223 5.27 17.63 5.84
N THR A 224 5.13 16.33 6.09
CA THR A 224 3.85 15.65 6.31
C THR A 224 3.60 15.48 7.81
N GLY A 225 2.41 14.99 8.17
CA GLY A 225 2.05 14.71 9.56
C GLY A 225 2.63 13.39 10.10
N ASP A 226 3.05 12.49 9.20
CA ASP A 226 3.59 11.16 9.50
C ASP A 226 4.44 10.66 8.30
N LEU A 227 4.93 9.43 8.32
CA LEU A 227 5.83 8.84 7.34
C LEU A 227 5.32 9.01 5.89
N VAL A 228 6.24 9.19 4.95
CA VAL A 228 5.95 8.94 3.54
C VAL A 228 6.53 7.57 3.17
N LYS A 229 5.65 6.58 3.01
CA LYS A 229 6.01 5.20 2.62
C LYS A 229 6.24 5.12 1.11
N GLY A 230 5.24 5.54 0.33
CA GLY A 230 5.20 5.45 -1.12
C GLY A 230 6.20 6.32 -1.88
N SER A 231 6.42 5.93 -3.13
CA SER A 231 7.15 6.77 -4.09
C SER A 231 6.29 7.93 -4.54
N VAL A 232 6.90 9.11 -4.68
CA VAL A 232 6.22 10.26 -5.28
C VAL A 232 6.02 10.06 -6.78
N SER A 233 5.06 10.81 -7.34
CA SER A 233 4.92 10.97 -8.78
C SER A 233 5.05 12.42 -9.21
N VAL A 234 5.49 12.65 -10.44
CA VAL A 234 5.67 13.98 -11.04
C VAL A 234 4.76 14.08 -12.26
N ASP A 235 4.19 15.26 -12.45
CA ASP A 235 3.27 15.48 -13.57
C ASP A 235 3.94 15.20 -14.93
N PRO A 236 3.37 14.31 -15.75
CA PRO A 236 3.95 13.97 -17.05
C PRO A 236 3.72 15.03 -18.11
N ASP A 237 2.75 15.93 -17.93
CA ASP A 237 2.33 16.93 -18.91
C ASP A 237 3.07 18.27 -18.75
N GLY A 238 4.10 18.33 -17.90
CA GLY A 238 4.96 19.49 -17.73
C GLY A 238 4.50 20.50 -16.66
N TYR A 239 3.38 20.24 -15.98
CA TYR A 239 3.01 21.05 -14.83
C TYR A 239 4.03 20.83 -13.69
N PRO A 240 4.45 21.88 -12.97
CA PRO A 240 5.40 21.75 -11.86
C PRO A 240 4.68 21.22 -10.61
N LEU A 241 4.19 19.97 -10.68
CA LEU A 241 3.43 19.30 -9.64
C LEU A 241 4.08 17.97 -9.24
N VAL A 242 4.02 17.68 -7.94
CA VAL A 242 4.39 16.40 -7.32
C VAL A 242 3.17 15.85 -6.60
N TYR A 243 2.94 14.55 -6.74
CA TYR A 243 1.83 13.80 -6.15
C TYR A 243 2.39 12.82 -5.13
N VAL A 244 1.80 12.78 -3.94
CA VAL A 244 2.37 12.01 -2.82
C VAL A 244 1.33 11.68 -1.75
N GLY A 245 1.33 10.42 -1.32
CA GLY A 245 0.60 9.94 -0.15
C GLY A 245 1.47 9.92 1.12
N SER A 246 0.84 9.88 2.29
CA SER A 246 1.52 9.72 3.58
C SER A 246 0.63 8.98 4.57
N ARG A 247 1.25 8.44 5.62
CA ARG A 247 0.57 7.84 6.79
C ARG A 247 -0.20 8.84 7.66
N ASP A 248 -0.18 10.12 7.31
CA ASP A 248 -1.02 11.13 7.97
C ASP A 248 -2.45 11.18 7.43
N SER A 249 -2.85 10.11 6.73
CA SER A 249 -4.15 9.91 6.10
C SER A 249 -4.42 10.72 4.83
N TYR A 250 -3.45 11.46 4.29
CA TYR A 250 -3.66 12.32 3.13
C TYR A 250 -2.80 11.99 1.89
N LEU A 251 -3.49 11.95 0.76
CA LEU A 251 -2.91 12.10 -0.59
C LEU A 251 -2.88 13.58 -0.98
N ARG A 252 -1.79 14.04 -1.61
CA ARG A 252 -1.53 15.47 -1.87
C ARG A 252 -1.14 15.79 -3.30
N VAL A 253 -1.40 17.03 -3.69
CA VAL A 253 -0.82 17.71 -4.86
C VAL A 253 0.05 18.87 -4.36
N LEU A 254 1.35 18.79 -4.62
CA LEU A 254 2.33 19.81 -4.26
C LEU A 254 2.80 20.57 -5.50
N ALA A 255 2.78 21.91 -5.47
CA ALA A 255 3.43 22.74 -6.47
C ALA A 255 4.89 22.98 -6.15
N ILE A 256 5.76 22.88 -7.16
CA ILE A 256 7.21 23.12 -7.08
C ILE A 256 7.67 24.29 -7.98
N ASP A 257 6.76 25.23 -8.22
CA ASP A 257 6.95 26.40 -9.12
C ASP A 257 7.49 27.66 -8.44
N GLY A 258 7.68 27.62 -7.12
CA GLY A 258 8.15 28.74 -6.31
C GLY A 258 9.45 28.45 -5.55
N PRO A 259 9.82 29.34 -4.60
CA PRO A 259 10.99 29.14 -3.72
C PRO A 259 10.77 28.08 -2.65
N GLU A 260 9.51 27.70 -2.40
CA GLU A 260 9.09 26.70 -1.42
C GLU A 260 7.98 25.83 -2.03
N PRO A 261 7.91 24.54 -1.69
CA PRO A 261 6.80 23.68 -2.11
C PRO A 261 5.49 24.18 -1.48
N ARG A 262 4.38 24.10 -2.23
CA ARG A 262 3.05 24.51 -1.75
C ARG A 262 2.07 23.36 -1.91
N GLU A 263 1.41 22.93 -0.84
CA GLU A 263 0.23 22.06 -0.96
C GLU A 263 -0.89 22.85 -1.65
N LEU A 264 -1.36 22.36 -2.80
CA LEU A 264 -2.49 22.94 -3.51
C LEU A 264 -3.80 22.26 -3.14
N TRP A 265 -3.73 20.98 -2.79
CA TRP A 265 -4.88 20.13 -2.52
C TRP A 265 -4.45 18.87 -1.77
N SER A 266 -5.39 18.33 -0.99
CA SER A 266 -5.27 17.03 -0.34
C SER A 266 -6.62 16.28 -0.34
N LEU A 267 -6.56 14.95 -0.27
CA LEU A 267 -7.69 14.03 -0.11
C LEU A 267 -7.45 13.16 1.12
N SER A 268 -8.41 13.15 2.03
CA SER A 268 -8.39 12.25 3.17
C SER A 268 -8.79 10.84 2.75
N ALA A 269 -8.15 9.82 3.32
CA ALA A 269 -8.57 8.43 3.20
C ALA A 269 -10.03 8.20 3.67
N TYR A 270 -10.60 9.13 4.44
CA TYR A 270 -11.98 9.06 4.93
C TYR A 270 -13.00 9.85 4.09
N ASP A 271 -12.59 10.50 3.00
CA ASP A 271 -13.49 11.27 2.12
C ASP A 271 -14.31 10.37 1.17
N VAL A 272 -14.19 9.05 1.32
CA VAL A 272 -15.01 8.04 0.65
C VAL A 272 -15.66 7.12 1.66
N SER A 273 -16.73 6.43 1.25
CA SER A 273 -17.42 5.43 2.07
C SER A 273 -18.00 4.34 1.19
N PRO A 274 -17.97 3.06 1.62
CA PRO A 274 -17.29 2.55 2.81
C PRO A 274 -15.76 2.59 2.69
N THR A 275 -15.07 2.43 3.82
CA THR A 275 -13.61 2.18 3.91
C THR A 275 -13.37 0.97 4.82
N MET A 276 -12.22 0.32 4.66
CA MET A 276 -11.84 -0.87 5.43
C MET A 276 -10.33 -0.89 5.68
N TRP A 277 -9.90 -1.55 6.75
CA TRP A 277 -8.49 -1.72 7.14
C TRP A 277 -7.80 -0.50 7.76
N ASN A 278 -7.06 0.29 6.98
CA ASN A 278 -6.18 1.35 7.49
C ASN A 278 -6.41 2.67 6.73
N ASP A 279 -5.60 3.70 6.94
CA ASP A 279 -5.76 5.01 6.28
C ASP A 279 -4.47 5.57 5.65
N ASP A 280 -3.44 4.73 5.54
CA ASP A 280 -2.18 5.08 4.91
C ASP A 280 -2.27 5.14 3.37
N TRP A 281 -1.27 5.78 2.76
CA TRP A 281 -1.12 5.90 1.31
C TRP A 281 0.27 5.45 0.88
N ASP A 282 0.33 4.20 0.41
CA ASP A 282 1.57 3.45 0.16
C ASP A 282 1.96 3.35 -1.31
N GLY A 283 0.96 3.36 -2.18
CA GLY A 283 1.16 3.30 -3.62
C GLY A 283 1.89 4.55 -4.15
N ALA A 284 2.42 4.43 -5.36
CA ALA A 284 2.83 5.60 -6.14
C ALA A 284 1.64 6.09 -6.97
N PRO A 285 1.18 7.35 -6.82
CA PRO A 285 0.08 7.89 -7.61
C PRO A 285 0.35 7.74 -9.11
N LEU A 286 -0.63 7.35 -9.92
CA LEU A 286 -0.49 7.32 -11.37
C LEU A 286 -1.19 8.52 -12.00
N VAL A 287 -0.46 9.33 -12.77
CA VAL A 287 -1.07 10.44 -13.52
C VAL A 287 -1.09 10.15 -15.01
N THR A 288 -2.28 10.22 -15.60
CA THR A 288 -2.52 9.95 -17.02
C THR A 288 -3.80 10.66 -17.46
N GLU A 289 -3.79 11.28 -18.64
CA GLU A 289 -4.99 11.87 -19.25
C GLU A 289 -5.73 12.88 -18.33
N GLY A 290 -5.00 13.57 -17.45
CA GLY A 290 -5.58 14.50 -16.47
C GLY A 290 -6.22 13.85 -15.24
N LEU A 291 -6.18 12.53 -15.16
CA LEU A 291 -6.56 11.75 -13.98
C LEU A 291 -5.33 11.48 -13.10
N LEU A 292 -5.56 11.45 -11.79
CA LEU A 292 -4.72 10.81 -10.80
C LEU A 292 -5.45 9.55 -10.32
N VAL A 293 -4.75 8.42 -10.31
CA VAL A 293 -5.29 7.12 -9.92
C VAL A 293 -4.41 6.51 -8.83
N GLU A 294 -5.02 6.10 -7.71
CA GLU A 294 -4.30 5.53 -6.57
C GLU A 294 -5.18 4.64 -5.70
N GLY A 295 -4.60 3.55 -5.19
CA GLY A 295 -5.20 2.75 -4.14
C GLY A 295 -4.75 3.25 -2.76
N GLY A 296 -5.66 3.23 -1.80
CA GLY A 296 -5.35 3.54 -0.40
C GLY A 296 -5.43 2.30 0.48
N GLU A 297 -4.72 2.32 1.62
CA GLU A 297 -4.84 1.25 2.62
C GLU A 297 -6.22 1.19 3.29
N ASN A 298 -7.07 2.20 3.02
CA ASN A 298 -8.52 2.20 3.31
C ASN A 298 -9.33 1.22 2.44
N GLY A 299 -8.62 0.41 1.64
CA GLY A 299 -9.13 -0.60 0.73
C GLY A 299 -9.81 -0.04 -0.50
N GLN A 300 -9.67 1.25 -0.81
CA GLN A 300 -10.39 1.88 -1.92
C GLN A 300 -9.46 2.29 -3.05
N LEU A 301 -9.89 2.05 -4.29
CA LEU A 301 -9.37 2.75 -5.46
C LEU A 301 -9.95 4.16 -5.49
N HIS A 302 -9.12 5.16 -5.82
CA HIS A 302 -9.50 6.55 -6.00
C HIS A 302 -9.09 7.03 -7.40
N VAL A 303 -9.99 7.74 -8.06
CA VAL A 303 -9.74 8.39 -9.36
C VAL A 303 -10.15 9.85 -9.28
N VAL A 304 -9.17 10.73 -9.44
CA VAL A 304 -9.32 12.17 -9.26
C VAL A 304 -9.01 12.87 -10.58
N GLU A 305 -9.95 13.65 -11.09
CA GLU A 305 -9.70 14.58 -12.19
C GLU A 305 -8.95 15.79 -11.64
N LEU A 306 -7.78 16.12 -12.18
CA LEU A 306 -6.88 17.10 -11.57
C LEU A 306 -7.23 18.56 -11.90
N ASN A 307 -7.87 18.83 -13.05
CA ASN A 307 -8.22 20.17 -13.54
C ASN A 307 -7.06 21.19 -13.37
N ARG A 308 -5.88 20.82 -13.90
CA ARG A 308 -4.65 21.62 -13.82
C ARG A 308 -4.74 22.85 -14.72
N SER A 309 -4.25 23.98 -14.23
CA SER A 309 -4.18 25.24 -15.01
C SER A 309 -3.07 26.16 -14.50
N TYR A 310 -2.90 27.32 -15.15
CA TYR A 310 -2.03 28.39 -14.67
C TYR A 310 -2.86 29.63 -14.32
N GLY A 311 -2.57 30.20 -13.16
CA GLY A 311 -3.17 31.46 -12.71
C GLY A 311 -2.64 32.69 -13.45
N PRO A 312 -3.26 33.87 -13.25
CA PRO A 312 -2.80 35.13 -13.84
C PRO A 312 -1.38 35.55 -13.44
N ASP A 313 -0.86 35.03 -12.33
CA ASP A 313 0.50 35.24 -11.82
C ASP A 313 1.51 34.25 -12.41
N GLY A 314 1.08 33.37 -13.31
CA GLY A 314 1.91 32.33 -13.93
C GLY A 314 2.18 31.12 -13.03
N ARG A 315 1.54 31.03 -11.85
CA ARG A 315 1.68 29.87 -10.96
C ARG A 315 0.72 28.76 -11.33
N VAL A 316 1.15 27.51 -11.11
CA VAL A 316 0.28 26.35 -11.30
C VAL A 316 -0.83 26.33 -10.25
N GLN A 317 -2.02 25.96 -10.70
CA GLN A 317 -3.24 25.76 -9.92
C GLN A 317 -3.86 24.40 -10.28
N VAL A 318 -4.64 23.84 -9.36
CA VAL A 318 -5.46 22.65 -9.59
C VAL A 318 -6.85 22.87 -9.02
N GLU A 319 -7.84 22.22 -9.61
CA GLU A 319 -9.21 22.14 -9.07
C GLU A 319 -9.66 20.66 -9.01
N PRO A 320 -9.03 19.83 -8.14
CA PRO A 320 -9.22 18.40 -8.22
C PRO A 320 -10.64 17.97 -7.84
N ARG A 321 -11.15 16.97 -8.54
CA ARG A 321 -12.47 16.39 -8.30
C ARG A 321 -12.36 14.88 -8.21
N LEU A 322 -12.75 14.27 -7.09
CA LEU A 322 -12.92 12.83 -7.01
C LEU A 322 -14.09 12.44 -7.94
N VAL A 323 -13.78 11.78 -9.05
CA VAL A 323 -14.76 11.41 -10.08
C VAL A 323 -15.20 9.96 -9.97
N PHE A 324 -14.40 9.11 -9.33
CA PHE A 324 -14.74 7.72 -9.08
C PHE A 324 -13.94 7.15 -7.90
N ASN A 325 -14.56 6.22 -7.19
CA ASN A 325 -13.90 5.36 -6.22
C ASN A 325 -14.56 3.97 -6.23
N ALA A 326 -13.81 2.93 -5.85
CA ALA A 326 -14.35 1.58 -5.77
C ALA A 326 -13.71 0.78 -4.63
N PRO A 327 -14.47 -0.12 -3.98
CA PRO A 327 -13.91 -1.04 -3.02
C PRO A 327 -12.98 -2.05 -3.67
N GLY A 328 -11.85 -2.24 -3.01
CA GLY A 328 -10.86 -3.28 -3.24
C GLY A 328 -11.35 -4.67 -2.84
N TRP A 329 -12.56 -4.81 -2.29
CA TRP A 329 -13.12 -6.04 -1.76
C TRP A 329 -14.54 -6.31 -2.28
N ASP A 330 -15.01 -7.55 -2.12
CA ASP A 330 -16.40 -7.95 -2.29
C ASP A 330 -16.82 -8.97 -1.23
N ASP A 331 -18.12 -9.24 -1.09
CA ASP A 331 -18.65 -10.15 -0.07
C ASP A 331 -18.06 -11.57 -0.18
N GLU A 332 -17.78 -12.03 -1.41
CA GLU A 332 -17.16 -13.33 -1.66
C GLU A 332 -15.73 -13.36 -1.11
N LEU A 333 -14.95 -12.30 -1.31
CA LEU A 333 -13.62 -12.17 -0.69
C LEU A 333 -13.72 -12.19 0.84
N LEU A 334 -14.58 -11.36 1.43
CA LEU A 334 -14.68 -11.26 2.89
C LEU A 334 -15.15 -12.57 3.54
N GLU A 335 -16.05 -13.31 2.90
CA GLU A 335 -16.45 -14.64 3.35
C GLU A 335 -15.28 -15.64 3.29
N ALA A 336 -14.45 -15.55 2.25
CA ALA A 336 -13.30 -16.44 2.07
C ALA A 336 -12.17 -16.15 3.08
N LEU A 337 -11.91 -14.87 3.39
CA LEU A 337 -10.90 -14.46 4.36
C LEU A 337 -11.34 -14.71 5.80
N GLY A 338 -12.60 -14.40 6.11
CA GLY A 338 -13.10 -14.39 7.49
C GLY A 338 -12.59 -13.19 8.32
N ASP A 339 -11.99 -12.19 7.67
CA ASP A 339 -11.52 -10.94 8.27
C ASP A 339 -11.79 -9.74 7.33
N SER A 340 -11.12 -8.62 7.60
CA SER A 340 -11.25 -7.36 6.87
C SER A 340 -9.89 -6.77 6.46
N ASN A 341 -8.86 -7.61 6.30
CA ASN A 341 -7.54 -7.16 5.82
C ASN A 341 -7.57 -7.07 4.29
N VAL A 342 -7.83 -5.85 3.78
CA VAL A 342 -8.04 -5.59 2.34
C VAL A 342 -7.40 -4.26 1.90
N SER A 343 -6.27 -3.93 2.52
CA SER A 343 -5.40 -2.80 2.20
C SER A 343 -5.01 -2.78 0.73
N ILE A 344 -4.98 -1.63 0.06
CA ILE A 344 -4.37 -1.50 -1.27
C ILE A 344 -3.04 -0.76 -1.11
N GLU A 345 -1.94 -1.51 -0.99
CA GLU A 345 -0.58 -0.98 -0.77
C GLU A 345 0.21 -0.87 -2.08
N GLY A 346 -0.14 -1.72 -3.05
CA GLY A 346 0.47 -1.74 -4.37
C GLY A 346 0.14 -0.48 -5.19
N SER A 347 1.10 -0.05 -6.01
CA SER A 347 0.86 1.02 -6.99
C SER A 347 -0.09 0.53 -8.09
N VAL A 348 -1.07 1.34 -8.47
CA VAL A 348 -2.01 0.98 -9.56
C VAL A 348 -1.27 0.95 -10.90
N ALA A 349 -1.50 -0.10 -11.69
CA ALA A 349 -1.07 -0.19 -13.08
C ALA A 349 -2.25 0.14 -14.02
N LEU A 350 -1.97 0.64 -15.21
CA LEU A 350 -2.97 0.95 -16.23
C LEU A 350 -2.52 0.39 -17.58
N HIS A 351 -3.40 -0.37 -18.22
CA HIS A 351 -3.21 -0.93 -19.55
C HIS A 351 -4.52 -0.82 -20.32
N GLU A 352 -4.48 -0.21 -21.52
CA GLU A 352 -5.65 -0.02 -22.40
C GLU A 352 -6.90 0.56 -21.70
N GLY A 353 -6.71 1.49 -20.76
CA GLY A 353 -7.80 2.13 -20.02
C GLY A 353 -8.29 1.36 -18.79
N VAL A 354 -7.77 0.16 -18.54
CA VAL A 354 -8.12 -0.66 -17.37
C VAL A 354 -7.09 -0.50 -16.26
N ALA A 355 -7.54 -0.03 -15.09
CA ALA A 355 -6.74 0.12 -13.90
C ALA A 355 -6.68 -1.22 -13.13
N TYR A 356 -5.48 -1.77 -12.99
CA TYR A 356 -5.19 -3.01 -12.29
C TYR A 356 -4.49 -2.78 -10.96
N PHE A 357 -4.96 -3.47 -9.93
CA PHE A 357 -4.40 -3.44 -8.58
C PHE A 357 -4.82 -4.71 -7.82
N ALA A 358 -4.25 -4.90 -6.65
CA ALA A 358 -4.63 -5.96 -5.73
C ALA A 358 -4.68 -5.40 -4.31
N ASN A 359 -5.14 -6.22 -3.37
CA ASN A 359 -5.18 -5.88 -1.95
C ASN A 359 -4.54 -6.96 -1.08
N SER A 360 -4.37 -6.68 0.21
CA SER A 360 -3.83 -7.63 1.20
C SER A 360 -4.71 -8.86 1.46
N GLY A 361 -5.95 -8.85 0.97
CA GLY A 361 -6.82 -10.03 0.90
C GLY A 361 -6.55 -10.95 -0.31
N GLY A 362 -5.68 -10.52 -1.22
CA GLY A 362 -5.31 -11.23 -2.44
C GLY A 362 -6.26 -11.05 -3.61
N LEU A 363 -7.19 -10.09 -3.57
CA LEU A 363 -8.11 -9.86 -4.68
C LEU A 363 -7.46 -8.97 -5.73
N VAL A 364 -7.07 -9.57 -6.85
CA VAL A 364 -6.59 -8.86 -8.05
C VAL A 364 -7.80 -8.41 -8.87
N GLN A 365 -7.85 -7.11 -9.20
CA GLN A 365 -8.98 -6.50 -9.89
C GLN A 365 -8.53 -5.62 -11.06
N GLY A 366 -9.44 -5.45 -12.02
CA GLY A 366 -9.29 -4.53 -13.13
C GLY A 366 -10.56 -3.71 -13.33
N TRP A 367 -10.43 -2.39 -13.39
CA TRP A 367 -11.54 -1.46 -13.58
C TRP A 367 -11.35 -0.65 -14.86
N ASP A 368 -12.29 -0.75 -15.80
CA ASP A 368 -12.29 0.04 -17.04
C ASP A 368 -12.64 1.49 -16.72
N LEU A 369 -11.68 2.39 -16.89
CA LEU A 369 -11.82 3.83 -16.64
C LEU A 369 -12.24 4.61 -17.90
N ALA A 370 -12.23 3.98 -19.08
CA ALA A 370 -12.55 4.64 -20.34
C ALA A 370 -13.90 5.40 -20.33
N PRO A 371 -14.98 4.89 -19.68
CA PRO A 371 -16.26 5.59 -19.62
C PRO A 371 -16.18 7.01 -19.04
N LEU A 372 -15.22 7.30 -18.14
CA LEU A 372 -15.08 8.62 -17.51
C LEU A 372 -14.88 9.75 -18.53
N HIS A 373 -14.19 9.48 -19.64
CA HIS A 373 -13.97 10.46 -20.71
C HIS A 373 -15.25 10.95 -21.39
N SER A 374 -16.34 10.19 -21.25
CA SER A 374 -17.65 10.48 -21.83
C SER A 374 -18.73 10.73 -20.78
N GLY A 375 -18.34 10.85 -19.50
CA GLY A 375 -19.26 10.99 -18.37
C GLY A 375 -20.00 9.71 -17.99
N GLY A 376 -19.52 8.55 -18.47
CA GLY A 376 -19.99 7.23 -18.06
C GLY A 376 -19.37 6.77 -16.73
N ALA A 377 -19.83 5.63 -16.23
CA ALA A 377 -19.34 5.04 -14.98
C ALA A 377 -18.32 3.93 -15.29
N PRO A 378 -17.18 3.87 -14.59
CA PRO A 378 -16.27 2.73 -14.64
C PRO A 378 -16.93 1.41 -14.25
N GLU A 379 -16.42 0.32 -14.80
CA GLU A 379 -16.90 -1.05 -14.53
C GLU A 379 -15.74 -1.99 -14.16
N ARG A 380 -15.98 -2.91 -13.23
CA ARG A 380 -15.02 -3.97 -12.92
C ARG A 380 -15.06 -5.02 -14.03
N VAL A 381 -13.97 -5.10 -14.80
CA VAL A 381 -13.83 -6.00 -15.95
C VAL A 381 -12.94 -7.21 -15.66
N PHE A 382 -12.19 -7.19 -14.54
CA PHE A 382 -11.36 -8.31 -14.10
C PHE A 382 -11.49 -8.52 -12.58
N ARG A 383 -11.56 -9.80 -12.18
CA ARG A 383 -11.59 -10.25 -10.79
C ARG A 383 -10.92 -11.61 -10.71
N TRP A 384 -9.88 -11.72 -9.88
CA TRP A 384 -9.21 -12.99 -9.64
C TRP A 384 -8.62 -13.02 -8.23
N TRP A 385 -8.82 -14.12 -7.50
CA TRP A 385 -8.36 -14.25 -6.11
C TRP A 385 -7.07 -15.08 -6.02
N ALA A 386 -6.00 -14.42 -5.58
CA ALA A 386 -4.67 -14.96 -5.34
C ALA A 386 -4.59 -15.81 -4.06
N GLY A 387 -5.51 -15.58 -3.13
CA GLY A 387 -5.56 -16.34 -1.90
C GLY A 387 -4.62 -15.87 -0.81
N ASP A 388 -3.84 -14.81 -0.97
CA ASP A 388 -3.00 -14.31 0.11
C ASP A 388 -2.62 -12.86 -0.15
N ASP A 389 -1.87 -12.27 0.77
CA ASP A 389 -1.46 -10.88 0.70
C ASP A 389 -0.76 -10.51 -0.63
N VAL A 390 -1.25 -9.45 -1.28
CA VAL A 390 -0.66 -8.86 -2.49
C VAL A 390 -0.35 -7.38 -2.24
N ASP A 391 0.66 -7.13 -1.42
CA ASP A 391 1.27 -5.79 -1.26
C ASP A 391 2.17 -5.39 -2.45
N ALA A 392 2.61 -6.38 -3.24
CA ALA A 392 3.42 -6.11 -4.42
C ALA A 392 2.57 -5.46 -5.52
N THR A 393 3.14 -4.44 -6.17
CA THR A 393 2.52 -3.81 -7.35
C THR A 393 2.33 -4.83 -8.48
N VAL A 394 1.08 -4.98 -8.94
CA VAL A 394 0.76 -5.71 -10.17
C VAL A 394 1.43 -5.01 -11.36
N VAL A 395 2.09 -5.78 -12.23
CA VAL A 395 2.67 -5.25 -13.47
C VAL A 395 1.98 -5.87 -14.68
N VAL A 396 1.87 -5.11 -15.76
CA VAL A 396 1.17 -5.54 -16.99
C VAL A 396 2.14 -5.49 -18.17
N ASP A 397 2.28 -6.58 -18.91
CA ASP A 397 3.12 -6.55 -20.12
C ASP A 397 2.38 -6.00 -21.35
N GLU A 398 3.04 -6.04 -22.50
CA GLU A 398 2.50 -5.52 -23.76
C GLU A 398 1.33 -6.34 -24.33
N ASP A 399 1.20 -7.61 -23.91
CA ASP A 399 0.12 -8.51 -24.32
C ASP A 399 -1.07 -8.46 -23.35
N GLY A 400 -1.00 -7.62 -22.30
CA GLY A 400 -2.03 -7.50 -21.28
C GLY A 400 -1.96 -8.56 -20.18
N MET A 401 -0.85 -9.33 -20.10
CA MET A 401 -0.67 -10.32 -19.05
C MET A 401 -0.32 -9.63 -17.72
N LEU A 402 -1.02 -10.03 -16.65
CA LEU A 402 -0.75 -9.57 -15.29
C LEU A 402 0.30 -10.48 -14.65
N TYR A 403 1.30 -9.89 -14.02
CA TYR A 403 2.25 -10.61 -13.16
C TYR A 403 2.04 -10.15 -11.73
N VAL A 404 1.77 -11.11 -10.85
CA VAL A 404 1.38 -10.85 -9.46
C VAL A 404 2.32 -11.58 -8.52
N GLY A 405 2.94 -10.81 -7.61
CA GLY A 405 3.72 -11.35 -6.50
C GLY A 405 2.85 -11.42 -5.26
N VAL A 406 2.78 -12.58 -4.64
CA VAL A 406 1.94 -12.86 -3.47
C VAL A 406 2.84 -13.18 -2.28
N GLU A 407 2.67 -12.47 -1.17
CA GLU A 407 3.29 -12.82 0.11
C GLU A 407 2.55 -13.99 0.75
N TYR A 408 3.30 -14.96 1.27
CA TYR A 408 2.72 -16.15 1.88
C TYR A 408 2.54 -15.93 3.38
N GLU A 409 1.41 -15.31 3.76
CA GLU A 409 1.11 -14.90 5.13
C GLU A 409 -0.05 -15.70 5.74
N SER A 410 -1.16 -15.82 5.02
CA SER A 410 -2.43 -16.36 5.50
C SER A 410 -2.46 -17.89 5.54
N LEU A 411 -1.54 -18.55 4.80
CA LEU A 411 -1.39 -20.02 4.76
C LEU A 411 -2.70 -20.75 4.40
N ASN A 412 -3.50 -20.20 3.50
CA ASN A 412 -4.78 -20.81 3.12
C ASN A 412 -4.64 -21.75 1.92
N ALA A 413 -5.67 -22.57 1.70
CA ALA A 413 -5.65 -23.58 0.65
C ALA A 413 -5.51 -22.99 -0.76
N ARG A 414 -5.97 -21.74 -0.96
CA ARG A 414 -5.86 -21.07 -2.25
C ARG A 414 -4.42 -20.67 -2.53
N SER A 415 -3.71 -20.09 -1.56
CA SER A 415 -2.31 -19.68 -1.75
C SER A 415 -1.38 -20.88 -1.96
N GLU A 416 -1.67 -22.05 -1.37
CA GLU A 416 -0.99 -23.31 -1.69
C GLU A 416 -1.26 -23.81 -3.12
N GLU A 417 -2.48 -23.60 -3.65
CA GLU A 417 -2.89 -24.05 -4.99
C GLU A 417 -2.20 -23.24 -6.10
N VAL A 418 -2.17 -21.91 -5.96
CA VAL A 418 -1.72 -21.01 -7.04
C VAL A 418 -0.25 -20.58 -6.91
N GLY A 419 0.31 -20.63 -5.70
CA GLY A 419 1.70 -20.22 -5.45
C GLY A 419 1.88 -18.70 -5.32
N GLN A 420 3.13 -18.26 -5.34
CA GLN A 420 3.55 -16.89 -4.96
C GLN A 420 3.87 -15.98 -6.14
N ILE A 421 4.00 -16.52 -7.34
CA ILE A 421 4.31 -15.79 -8.58
C ILE A 421 3.35 -16.30 -9.63
N LEU A 422 2.46 -15.41 -10.08
CA LEU A 422 1.32 -15.73 -10.91
C LEU A 422 1.40 -15.06 -12.27
#